data_AF-X5P7X3-F1
#
_entry.id   AF-X5P7X3-F1
#
_cell.length_a   1.000
_cell.length_b   1.000
_cell.length_c   1.000
_cell.angle_alpha   90.00
_cell.angle_beta   90.00
_cell.angle_gamma   90.00
#
_symmetry.space_group_name_H-M   'P 1'
#
loop_
_entity.id
_entity.type
_entity.pdbx_description
1 polymer ?
#
loop_
_entity_poly.entity_id
_entity_poly.type
_entity_poly.pdbx_seq_one_letter_code
_entity_poly.pdbx_strand_id
1 'polypeptide(L)' 'MIKDAKALGINISRAAEAGIAKAIAAEKTRRWQEENWEAIESSNEYVRKNGLPLAKHRPF' A
#
# COMPACT_ATOMS: atom_id res chain seq x y z
N MET A 1 4.25 25.86 13.39
CA MET A 1 4.75 24.72 12.60
C MET A 1 6.06 25.00 11.87
N ILE A 2 6.14 25.86 10.85
CA ILE A 2 7.43 26.08 10.11
C ILE A 2 8.50 26.72 11.02
N LYS A 3 8.09 27.68 11.87
CA LYS A 3 8.98 28.29 12.87
C LYS A 3 9.49 27.25 13.87
N ASP A 4 8.60 26.40 14.37
CA ASP A 4 8.94 25.32 15.31
C ASP A 4 9.83 24.26 14.66
N ALA A 5 9.54 23.88 13.41
CA ALA A 5 10.36 22.95 12.64
C ALA A 5 11.78 23.50 12.43
N LYS A 6 11.92 24.79 12.12
CA LYS A 6 13.23 25.46 12.05
C LYS A 6 13.92 25.49 13.41
N ALA A 7 13.20 25.82 14.48
CA ALA A 7 13.74 25.85 15.84
C ALA A 7 14.22 24.46 16.31
N LEU A 8 13.55 23.39 15.86
CA LEU A 8 13.90 22.00 16.14
C LEU A 8 14.91 21.41 15.14
N GLY A 9 15.43 22.20 14.19
CA GLY A 9 16.38 21.72 13.18
C GLY A 9 15.81 20.69 12.20
N ILE A 10 14.48 20.62 12.06
CA ILE A 10 13.81 19.70 11.15
C ILE A 10 14.06 20.13 9.71
N ASN A 11 14.57 19.20 8.90
CA ASN A 11 14.71 19.41 7.48
C ASN A 11 13.34 19.29 6.78
N ILE A 12 12.72 20.44 6.54
CA ILE A 12 11.37 20.55 5.97
C ILE A 12 11.32 19.97 4.54
N SER A 13 12.36 20.18 3.71
CA SER A 13 12.40 19.63 2.34
C SER A 13 12.34 18.11 2.37
N ARG A 14 13.19 17.49 3.21
CA ARG A 14 13.23 16.04 3.36
C ARG A 14 11.91 15.48 3.90
N ALA A 15 11.28 16.18 4.84
CA ALA A 15 9.98 15.78 5.38
C ALA A 15 8.88 15.88 4.31
N ALA A 16 8.90 16.92 3.49
CA ALA A 16 7.96 17.11 2.38
C ALA A 16 8.15 16.03 1.30
N GLU A 17 9.40 15.75 0.91
CA GLU A 17 9.73 14.69 -0.07
C GLU A 17 9.22 13.33 0.40
N ALA A 18 9.43 12.97 1.67
CA ALA A 18 8.92 11.73 2.23
C ALA A 18 7.39 11.66 2.22
N GLY A 19 6.72 12.77 2.54
CA GLY A 19 5.27 12.89 2.47
C GLY A 19 4.72 12.71 1.05
N ILE A 20 5.36 13.37 0.08
CA ILE A 20 5.00 13.28 -1.35
C ILE A 20 5.24 11.86 -1.87
N ALA A 21 6.37 11.24 -1.56
CA ALA A 21 6.68 9.88 -1.97
C ALA A 21 5.63 8.88 -1.44
N LYS A 22 5.22 9.04 -0.17
CA LYS A 22 4.15 8.22 0.42
C LYS A 22 2.80 8.44 -0.29
N ALA A 23 2.44 9.68 -0.59
CA ALA A 23 1.20 10.00 -1.30
C ALA A 23 1.19 9.41 -2.71
N ILE A 24 2.30 9.50 -3.44
CA ILE A 24 2.45 8.90 -4.77
C ILE A 24 2.33 7.38 -4.70
N ALA A 25 3.00 6.73 -3.74
CA ALA A 25 2.91 5.29 -3.57
C ALA A 25 1.47 4.83 -3.29
N ALA A 26 0.77 5.53 -2.38
CA ALA A 26 -0.63 5.23 -2.06
C ALA A 26 -1.55 5.38 -3.28
N GLU A 27 -1.39 6.44 -4.06
CA GLU A 27 -2.19 6.67 -5.26
C GLU A 27 -1.92 5.63 -6.34
N LYS A 28 -0.66 5.22 -6.54
CA LYS A 28 -0.31 4.12 -7.45
C LYS A 28 -0.95 2.81 -7.01
N THR A 29 -0.90 2.50 -5.71
CA THR A 29 -1.55 1.31 -5.17
C THR A 29 -3.06 1.36 -5.39
N ARG A 30 -3.71 2.49 -5.13
CA ARG A 30 -5.16 2.66 -5.36
C ARG A 30 -5.53 2.40 -6.82
N ARG A 31 -4.83 3.03 -7.77
CA ARG A 31 -5.08 2.82 -9.21
C ARG A 31 -4.87 1.38 -9.63
N TRP A 32 -3.79 0.76 -9.16
CA TRP A 32 -3.53 -0.64 -9.47
C TRP A 32 -4.65 -1.55 -8.93
N GLN A 33 -5.15 -1.30 -7.71
CA GLN A 33 -6.27 -2.05 -7.14
C GLN A 33 -7.55 -1.89 -7.96
N GLU A 34 -7.83 -0.69 -8.46
CA GLU A 34 -8.98 -0.41 -9.32
C GLU A 34 -8.85 -1.12 -10.68
N GLU A 35 -7.68 -1.03 -11.30
CA GLU A 35 -7.38 -1.69 -12.59
C GLU A 35 -7.41 -3.22 -12.50
N ASN A 36 -7.07 -3.79 -11.33
CA ASN A 36 -6.97 -5.23 -11.13
C ASN A 36 -8.15 -5.81 -10.31
N TRP A 37 -9.19 -5.01 -10.05
CA TRP A 37 -10.32 -5.39 -9.22
C TRP A 37 -10.96 -6.72 -9.66
N GLU A 38 -11.21 -6.89 -10.95
CA GLU A 38 -11.83 -8.11 -11.49
C GLU A 38 -10.96 -9.36 -11.29
N ALA A 39 -9.64 -9.22 -11.46
CA ALA A 39 -8.70 -10.32 -11.25
C ALA A 39 -8.61 -10.72 -9.77
N ILE A 40 -8.63 -9.73 -8.88
CA ILE A 40 -8.66 -9.93 -7.43
C ILE A 40 -9.97 -10.64 -7.05
N GLU A 41 -11.12 -10.17 -7.52
CA GLU A 41 -12.41 -10.79 -7.19
C GLU A 41 -12.55 -12.20 -7.77
N SER A 42 -12.07 -12.44 -9.00
CA SER A 42 -12.00 -13.79 -9.58
C SER A 42 -11.17 -14.74 -8.71
N SER A 43 -10.02 -14.27 -8.23
CA SER A 43 -9.14 -15.04 -7.35
C SER A 43 -9.79 -15.29 -5.98
N ASN A 44 -10.43 -14.28 -5.40
CA ASN A 44 -11.17 -14.39 -4.14
C ASN A 44 -12.31 -15.40 -4.26
N GLU A 45 -13.05 -15.37 -5.37
CA GLU A 45 -14.15 -16.28 -5.63
C GLU A 45 -13.68 -17.73 -5.79
N TYR A 46 -12.55 -17.94 -6.46
CA TYR A 46 -11.92 -19.26 -6.53
C TYR A 46 -11.61 -19.79 -5.12
N VAL A 47 -11.00 -18.98 -4.27
CA VAL A 47 -10.66 -19.37 -2.88
C VAL A 47 -11.91 -19.66 -2.07
N ARG A 48 -12.98 -18.84 -2.20
CA ARG A 48 -14.27 -19.10 -1.53
C ARG A 48 -14.87 -20.45 -1.91
N LYS A 49 -14.76 -20.84 -3.18
CA LYS A 49 -15.32 -22.10 -3.70
C LYS A 49 -14.45 -23.33 -3.42
N ASN A 50 -13.13 -23.19 -3.49
CA ASN A 50 -12.20 -24.32 -3.53
C ASN A 50 -11.29 -24.40 -2.29
N GLY A 51 -11.35 -23.41 -1.40
CA GLY A 51 -10.38 -23.22 -0.33
C GLY A 51 -9.07 -22.61 -0.82
N LEU A 52 -8.13 -22.39 0.11
CA LEU A 52 -6.82 -21.83 -0.21
C LEU A 52 -5.99 -22.82 -1.05
N PRO A 53 -5.52 -22.43 -2.24
CA PRO A 53 -4.57 -23.22 -3.00
C PRO A 53 -3.35 -23.58 -2.15
N LEU A 54 -2.89 -24.83 -2.28
CA LEU A 54 -1.66 -25.31 -1.63
C LEU A 54 -1.66 -25.25 -0.09
N ALA A 55 -2.81 -25.01 0.57
CA ALA A 55 -2.90 -24.99 2.03
C ALA A 55 -2.32 -26.26 2.69
N LYS A 56 -2.42 -27.40 1.99
CA LYS A 56 -1.84 -28.71 2.36
C LYS A 56 -0.30 -28.71 2.52
N HIS A 57 0.39 -27.69 2.04
CA HIS A 57 1.86 -27.58 2.11
C HIS A 57 2.33 -26.50 3.08
N ARG A 58 1.43 -25.85 3.84
CA ARG A 58 1.79 -24.79 4.79
C ARG A 58 2.55 -25.39 5.99
N PRO A 59 3.81 -25.00 6.25
CA PRO A 59 4.52 -25.40 7.46
C PRO A 59 3.89 -24.73 8.70
N PHE A 60 3.89 -25.44 9.82
CA PHE A 60 3.32 -25.02 11.11
C PHE A 60 4.38 -24.32 11.98
#